data_AF-A0A9E2Y1E0-F1
#
_entry.id   AF-A0A9E2Y1E0-F1
#
_cell.length_a   1.000
_cell.length_b   1.000
_cell.length_c   1.000
_cell.angle_alpha   90.00
_cell.angle_beta   90.00
_cell.angle_gamma   90.00
#
_symmetry.space_group_name_H-M   'P 1'
#
loop_
_entity.id
_entity.type
_entity.pdbx_description
1 polymer ?
#
loop_
_entity_poly.entity_id
_entity_poly.type
_entity_poly.pdbx_seq_one_letter_code
_entity_poly.pdbx_strand_id
1 'polypeptide(L)' 'GTRGYELRAATSLARLWAKQGRRGEARDLLAPVYGWFTEGFDTADLKDAKRLLDELA' A
#
# COMPACT_ATOMS: atom_id res chain seq x y z
N GLY A 1 14.13 -9.30 6.91
CA GLY A 1 14.18 -8.47 5.69
C GLY A 1 13.09 -8.78 4.66
N THR A 2 11.95 -9.39 5.03
CA THR A 2 10.88 -9.77 4.07
C THR A 2 9.73 -8.77 4.00
N ARG A 3 9.45 -8.05 5.09
CA ARG A 3 8.29 -7.14 5.19
C ARG A 3 8.31 -6.01 4.14
N GLY A 4 9.48 -5.43 3.83
CA GLY A 4 9.57 -4.40 2.79
C GLY A 4 9.12 -4.88 1.40
N TYR A 5 9.38 -6.14 1.07
CA TYR A 5 8.91 -6.74 -0.19
C TYR A 5 7.41 -6.98 -0.21
N GLU A 6 6.82 -7.37 0.94
CA GLU A 6 5.37 -7.53 1.07
C GLU A 6 4.64 -6.19 0.85
N LEU A 7 5.15 -5.10 1.44
CA LEU A 7 4.59 -3.76 1.24
C LEU A 7 4.66 -3.33 -0.23
N ARG A 8 5.81 -3.55 -0.88
CA ARG A 8 6.00 -3.18 -2.28
C ARG A 8 5.10 -3.99 -3.22
N ALA A 9 4.92 -5.28 -2.94
CA ALA A 9 4.01 -6.15 -3.69
C ALA A 9 2.55 -5.72 -3.49
N ALA A 10 2.12 -5.48 -2.25
CA ALA A 10 0.77 -5.00 -1.94
C ALA A 10 0.48 -3.64 -2.59
N THR A 11 1.44 -2.71 -2.57
CA THR A 11 1.31 -1.39 -3.21
C THR A 11 1.17 -1.51 -4.73
N SER A 12 1.95 -2.41 -5.34
CA SER A 12 1.86 -2.66 -6.79
C SER A 12 0.52 -3.25 -7.20
N LEU A 13 0.00 -4.20 -6.41
CA LEU A 13 -1.29 -4.84 -6.64
C LEU A 13 -2.46 -3.87 -6.43
N ALA A 14 -2.43 -3.09 -5.34
CA ALA A 14 -3.41 -2.05 -5.07
C ALA A 14 -3.44 -1.00 -6.19
N ARG A 15 -2.28 -0.62 -6.74
CA ARG A 15 -2.22 0.32 -7.87
C ARG A 15 -2.86 -0.25 -9.14
N LEU A 16 -2.69 -1.55 -9.38
CA LEU A 16 -3.34 -2.21 -10.51
C LEU A 16 -4.87 -2.24 -10.35
N TRP A 17 -5.37 -2.59 -9.17
CA TRP A 17 -6.80 -2.58 -8.87
C TRP A 17 -7.41 -1.18 -8.91
N ALA A 18 -6.69 -0.17 -8.42
CA ALA A 18 -7.10 1.24 -8.54
C ALA A 18 -7.34 1.64 -10.00
N LYS A 19 -6.43 1.24 -10.91
CA LYS A 19 -6.58 1.48 -12.36
C LYS A 19 -7.75 0.74 -12.99
N GLN A 20 -8.16 -0.38 -12.40
CA GLN A 20 -9.33 -1.16 -12.84
C GLN A 20 -10.64 -0.64 -12.23
N GLY A 21 -10.62 0.46 -11.48
CA GLY A 21 -11.80 0.99 -10.78
C GLY A 21 -12.14 0.26 -9.47
N ARG A 22 -11.36 -0.75 -9.08
CA ARG A 22 -11.54 -1.56 -7.87
C ARG A 22 -10.89 -0.89 -6.65
N ARG A 23 -11.29 0.35 -6.38
CA ARG A 23 -10.68 1.19 -5.33
C ARG A 23 -10.86 0.63 -3.91
N GLY A 24 -12.05 0.09 -3.61
CA GLY A 24 -12.32 -0.53 -2.30
C GLY A 24 -11.38 -1.69 -2.01
N GLU A 25 -11.26 -2.63 -2.95
CA GLU A 25 -10.39 -3.81 -2.81
C GLU A 25 -8.90 -3.42 -2.73
N ALA A 26 -8.49 -2.39 -3.48
CA ALA A 26 -7.13 -1.85 -3.40
C ALA A 26 -6.81 -1.31 -2.00
N ARG A 27 -7.77 -0.60 -1.39
CA ARG A 27 -7.64 -0.06 -0.03
C ARG A 27 -7.64 -1.17 1.01
N ASP A 28 -8.56 -2.12 0.91
CA ASP A 28 -8.73 -3.22 1.86
C ASP A 28 -7.49 -4.15 1.89
N LEU A 29 -6.80 -4.27 0.76
CA LEU A 29 -5.52 -4.98 0.69
C LEU A 29 -4.37 -4.18 1.30
N LEU A 30 -4.24 -2.89 0.95
CA LEU A 30 -3.06 -2.09 1.27
C LEU A 30 -3.08 -1.54 2.71
N ALA A 31 -4.25 -1.21 3.25
CA ALA A 31 -4.41 -0.63 4.59
C ALA A 31 -3.88 -1.53 5.73
N PRO A 32 -4.20 -2.83 5.82
CA PRO A 32 -3.67 -3.69 6.87
C PRO A 32 -2.15 -3.91 6.73
N VAL A 33 -1.64 -4.01 5.49
CA VAL A 33 -0.20 -4.18 5.23
C VAL A 33 0.56 -2.93 5.66
N TYR A 34 0.07 -1.73 5.30
CA TYR A 34 0.64 -0.46 5.74
C TYR A 34 0.58 -0.29 7.26
N GLY A 35 -0.52 -0.70 7.90
CA GLY A 35 -0.73 -0.61 9.35
C GLY A 35 0.24 -1.45 10.19
N TRP A 36 0.90 -2.46 9.62
CA TRP A 36 1.96 -3.22 10.30
C TRP A 36 3.30 -2.49 10.37
N PHE A 37 3.48 -1.41 9.60
CA PHE A 37 4.67 -0.57 9.65
C PHE A 37 4.37 0.65 10.51
N THR A 38 4.53 0.51 11.83
CA THR A 38 4.32 1.60 12.79
C THR A 38 5.61 2.32 13.17
N GLU A 39 6.77 1.67 13.01
CA GLU A 39 8.09 2.22 13.31
C GLU A 39 8.97 2.19 12.05
N GLY A 40 9.30 3.37 11.51
CA GLY A 40 10.22 3.51 10.37
C GLY A 40 9.59 3.97 9.05
N PHE A 41 8.76 5.03 9.07
CA PHE A 41 8.11 5.64 7.89
C PHE A 41 9.04 6.35 6.88
N ASP A 42 10.36 6.12 6.94
CA ASP A 42 11.32 6.84 6.08
C ASP A 42 11.66 6.13 4.77
N THR A 43 11.15 4.92 4.54
CA THR A 43 11.37 4.22 3.27
C THR A 43 10.45 4.72 2.16
N ALA A 44 10.96 4.75 0.93
CA ALA A 44 10.18 5.17 -0.24
C ALA A 44 8.90 4.34 -0.41
N ASP A 45 8.95 3.04 -0.11
CA ASP A 45 7.81 2.14 -0.21
C ASP A 45 6.66 2.55 0.72
N LEU A 46 6.96 3.02 1.94
CA LEU A 46 5.94 3.51 2.88
C LEU A 46 5.31 4.82 2.44
N LYS A 47 6.09 5.73 1.86
CA LYS A 47 5.58 7.00 1.31
C LYS A 47 4.68 6.74 0.10
N ASP A 48 5.04 5.81 -0.77
CA ASP A 48 4.22 5.43 -1.92
C ASP A 48 2.94 4.70 -1.51
N ALA A 49 3.01 3.80 -0.52
CA ALA A 49 1.83 3.13 0.02
C ALA A 49 0.84 4.13 0.65
N LYS A 50 1.34 5.09 1.43
CA LYS A 50 0.52 6.16 2.01
C LYS A 50 -0.19 6.99 0.93
N ARG A 51 0.58 7.47 -0.05
CA ARG A 51 0.02 8.26 -1.17
C ARG A 51 -1.07 7.49 -1.91
N LEU A 52 -0.87 6.20 -2.14
CA LEU A 52 -1.87 5.37 -2.79
C LEU A 52 -3.11 5.18 -1.91
N LEU A 53 -2.97 5.00 -0.60
CA LEU A 53 -4.11 4.97 0.32
C LEU A 53 -4.90 6.29 0.32
N ASP A 54 -4.22 7.43 0.24
CA ASP A 54 -4.84 8.76 0.15
C ASP A 54 -5.59 8.94 -1.20
N GLU A 55 -5.07 8.40 -2.32
CA GLU A 55 -5.73 8.39 -3.64
C GLU A 55 -6.94 7.42 -3.74
N LEU A 56 -7.05 6.49 -2.78
CA LEU A 56 -8.10 5.47 -2.67
C LEU A 56 -9.19 5.83 -1.64
N ALA A 57 -8.99 6.90 -0.86
CA ALA A 57 -10.02 7.49 -0.01
C ALA A 57 -11.05 8.28 -0.82
#